data_AF-A0A3B3ZUE1-F1
#
_entry.id   AF-A0A3B3ZUE1-F1
#
_cell.length_a   1.000
_cell.length_b   1.000
_cell.length_c   1.000
_cell.angle_alpha   90.00
_cell.angle_beta   90.00
_cell.angle_gamma   90.00
#
_symmetry.space_group_name_H-M   'P 1'
#
loop_
_entity.id
_entity.type
_entity.pdbx_description
1 polymer ?
#
loop_
_entity_poly.entity_id
_entity_poly.type
_entity_poly.pdbx_seq_one_letter_code
_entity_poly.pdbx_strand_id
1 'polypeptide(L)'
;AHSGGDARLAELFGITDYIFVGNLNAAYNGRTLCRNNIDSIIDMSNVPGESGDINECIDASTEKKKRVLVHCRDGFSLAPTCIIQYLMVKQNMRLIAAYELLRAKYPVNIRECHQNVLVSLEKALRPGGNVDPECFKQAISRKVAWT
;
A
#
# COMPACT_ATOMS: atom_id res chain seq x y z
N ALA A 1 35.05 2.38 10.61
CA ALA A 1 34.21 3.59 10.75
C ALA A 1 32.75 3.16 10.69
N HIS A 2 32.12 2.98 11.85
CA HIS A 2 30.67 2.77 11.96
C HIS A 2 30.01 4.15 12.01
N SER A 3 29.40 4.57 10.90
CA SER A 3 28.58 5.78 10.88
C SER A 3 27.17 5.44 11.35
N GLY A 4 26.91 5.74 12.62
CA GLY A 4 25.56 6.02 13.10
C GLY A 4 25.05 7.37 12.56
N GLY A 5 23.73 7.51 12.54
CA GLY A 5 22.97 8.63 11.98
C GLY A 5 22.39 8.24 10.62
N ASP A 6 21.11 7.96 10.48
CA ASP A 6 19.96 8.77 10.88
C ASP A 6 18.76 7.83 10.76
N ALA A 7 17.95 7.68 11.81
CA ALA A 7 16.64 7.01 11.69
C ALA A 7 15.70 7.93 10.93
N ARG A 8 16.06 8.28 9.69
CA ARG A 8 15.14 8.85 8.73
C ARG A 8 14.04 7.82 8.60
N LEU A 9 12.84 8.19 9.02
CA LEU A 9 11.63 7.46 8.66
C LEU A 9 11.74 7.15 7.17
N ALA A 10 11.87 5.87 6.82
CA ALA A 10 12.05 5.49 5.43
C ALA A 10 10.90 6.10 4.63
N GLU A 11 11.18 6.73 3.50
CA GLU A 11 10.15 7.38 2.67
C GLU A 11 9.50 6.37 1.70
N LEU A 12 10.13 5.19 1.57
CA LEU A 12 9.78 4.09 0.69
C LEU A 12 9.92 2.77 1.46
N PHE A 13 8.91 1.91 1.34
CA PHE A 13 8.87 0.62 2.01
C PHE A 13 8.50 -0.48 1.02
N GLY A 14 9.23 -1.60 1.06
CA GLY A 14 8.92 -2.78 0.26
C GLY A 14 7.80 -3.59 0.90
N ILE A 15 6.70 -3.76 0.18
CA ILE A 15 5.55 -4.55 0.61
C ILE A 15 5.71 -6.00 0.17
N THR A 16 6.07 -6.21 -1.11
CA THR A 16 6.47 -7.50 -1.69
C THR A 16 7.80 -7.33 -2.42
N ASP A 17 8.29 -8.38 -3.09
CA ASP A 17 9.51 -8.29 -3.91
C ASP A 17 9.40 -7.27 -5.05
N TYR A 18 8.17 -7.00 -5.52
CA TYR A 18 7.91 -6.16 -6.67
C TYR A 18 7.06 -4.91 -6.37
N ILE A 19 6.44 -4.80 -5.19
CA ILE A 19 5.54 -3.70 -4.86
C ILE A 19 6.10 -2.90 -3.69
N PHE A 20 6.25 -1.59 -3.91
CA PHE A 20 6.76 -0.62 -2.95
C PHE A 20 5.72 0.47 -2.72
N VAL A 21 5.65 0.98 -1.50
CA VAL A 21 4.81 2.12 -1.12
C VAL A 21 5.68 3.28 -0.68
N GLY A 22 5.30 4.51 -1.02
CA GLY A 22 6.04 5.69 -0.57
C GLY A 22 5.24 6.98 -0.69
N ASN A 23 5.92 8.08 -0.33
CA ASN A 23 5.39 9.43 -0.42
C ASN A 23 5.98 10.18 -1.64
N LEU A 24 5.62 11.45 -1.78
CA LEU A 24 6.12 12.31 -2.86
C LEU A 24 7.65 12.47 -2.82
N ASN A 25 8.27 12.55 -1.64
CA ASN A 25 9.73 12.64 -1.53
C ASN A 25 10.41 11.37 -2.08
N ALA A 26 9.90 10.18 -1.77
CA ALA A 26 10.43 8.94 -2.31
C ALA A 26 10.32 8.88 -3.85
N ALA A 27 9.17 9.31 -4.40
CA ALA A 27 8.92 9.28 -5.84
C ALA A 27 9.83 10.22 -6.64
N TYR A 28 10.30 11.32 -6.04
CA TYR A 28 11.18 12.29 -6.70
C TYR A 28 12.64 12.22 -6.23
N ASN A 29 13.00 11.22 -5.41
CA ASN A 29 14.36 11.02 -4.94
C ASN A 29 15.07 9.93 -5.75
N GLY A 30 15.80 10.34 -6.78
CA GLY A 30 16.54 9.42 -7.66
C GLY A 30 17.48 8.46 -6.92
N ARG A 31 18.10 8.89 -5.80
CA ARG A 31 18.94 8.01 -4.99
C ARG A 31 18.11 6.92 -4.31
N THR A 32 16.94 7.24 -3.78
CA THR A 32 16.01 6.28 -3.18
C THR A 32 15.51 5.29 -4.23
N LEU A 33 15.10 5.77 -5.41
CA LEU A 33 14.62 4.93 -6.51
C LEU A 33 15.71 3.96 -7.00
N CYS A 34 16.92 4.47 -7.27
CA CYS A 34 18.05 3.64 -7.74
C CYS A 34 18.46 2.59 -6.71
N ARG A 35 18.52 2.95 -5.42
CA ARG A 35 18.88 2.02 -4.33
C ARG A 35 17.87 0.89 -4.15
N ASN A 36 16.61 1.14 -4.49
CA ASN A 36 15.53 0.17 -4.39
C ASN A 36 15.17 -0.46 -5.74
N ASN A 37 15.97 -0.22 -6.79
CA ASN A 37 15.75 -0.74 -8.15
C ASN A 37 14.32 -0.51 -8.65
N ILE A 38 13.75 0.68 -8.43
CA ILE A 38 12.38 0.99 -8.87
C ILE A 38 12.37 1.22 -10.40
N ASP A 39 11.56 0.42 -11.09
CA ASP A 39 11.43 0.41 -12.56
C ASP A 39 10.26 1.26 -13.06
N SER A 40 9.20 1.39 -12.26
CA SER A 40 8.01 2.15 -12.58
C SER A 40 7.45 2.85 -11.34
N ILE A 41 6.86 4.02 -11.54
CA ILE A 41 6.24 4.82 -10.49
C ILE A 41 4.78 5.03 -10.89
N ILE A 42 3.87 4.78 -9.96
CA ILE A 42 2.45 5.06 -10.13
C ILE A 42 2.06 6.17 -9.15
N ASP A 43 1.67 7.31 -9.71
CA ASP A 43 1.26 8.50 -8.97
C ASP A 43 -0.25 8.52 -8.71
N MET A 44 -0.62 8.39 -7.45
CA MET A 44 -2.02 8.46 -6.99
C MET A 44 -2.42 9.86 -6.52
N SER A 45 -1.56 10.87 -6.63
CA SER A 45 -1.80 12.21 -6.06
C SER A 45 -2.88 13.00 -6.79
N ASN A 46 -3.20 12.63 -8.04
CA ASN A 46 -4.14 13.33 -8.91
C ASN A 46 -5.27 12.44 -9.47
N VAL A 47 -5.47 11.22 -8.97
CA VAL A 47 -6.45 10.29 -9.55
C VAL A 47 -7.87 10.62 -9.04
N PRO A 48 -8.81 11.01 -9.91
CA PRO A 48 -10.19 11.21 -9.51
C PRO A 48 -10.94 9.88 -9.47
N GLY A 49 -11.26 9.41 -8.25
CA GLY A 49 -12.44 8.58 -7.93
C GLY A 49 -12.54 7.14 -8.43
N GLU A 50 -11.89 6.75 -9.53
CA GLU A 50 -12.07 5.45 -10.17
C GLU A 50 -10.74 4.67 -10.17
N SER A 51 -10.61 3.71 -9.26
CA SER A 51 -9.42 2.86 -9.11
C SER A 51 -9.42 1.62 -10.01
N GLY A 52 -10.18 1.60 -11.12
CA GLY A 52 -10.21 0.46 -12.04
C GLY A 52 -8.84 0.18 -12.67
N ASP A 53 -8.16 1.23 -13.13
CA ASP A 53 -6.92 1.11 -13.91
C ASP A 53 -5.66 0.91 -13.06
N ILE A 54 -5.71 1.17 -11.74
CA ILE A 54 -4.52 1.05 -10.88
C ILE A 54 -4.07 -0.40 -10.74
N ASN A 55 -5.04 -1.31 -10.61
CA ASN A 55 -4.75 -2.72 -10.45
C ASN A 55 -4.07 -3.27 -11.70
N GLU A 56 -4.56 -2.91 -12.88
CA GLU A 56 -3.94 -3.31 -14.15
C GLU A 56 -2.53 -2.71 -14.32
N CYS A 57 -2.31 -1.46 -13.90
CA CYS A 57 -0.98 -0.85 -13.91
C CYS A 57 0.03 -1.60 -13.02
N ILE A 58 -0.40 -1.98 -11.80
CA ILE A 58 0.42 -2.78 -10.88
C ILE A 58 0.65 -4.16 -11.47
N ASP A 59 -0.41 -4.83 -11.93
CA ASP A 59 -0.38 -6.19 -12.50
C ASP A 59 0.60 -6.25 -13.66
N ALA A 60 0.43 -5.40 -14.68
CA ALA A 60 1.29 -5.34 -15.86
C ALA A 60 2.76 -5.04 -15.54
N SER A 61 3.05 -4.31 -14.45
CA SER A 61 4.41 -4.09 -13.98
C SER A 61 4.97 -5.37 -13.33
N THR A 62 4.21 -5.98 -12.42
CA THR A 62 4.65 -7.15 -11.67
C THR A 62 4.77 -8.41 -12.52
N GLU A 63 3.93 -8.60 -13.54
CA GLU A 63 4.05 -9.68 -14.54
C GLU A 63 5.40 -9.63 -15.27
N LYS A 64 5.93 -8.43 -15.51
CA LYS A 64 7.24 -8.18 -16.11
C LYS A 64 8.38 -8.20 -15.10
N LYS A 65 8.11 -8.61 -13.85
CA LYS A 65 9.05 -8.59 -12.72
C LYS A 65 9.68 -7.22 -12.47
N LYS A 66 8.95 -6.16 -12.78
CA LYS A 66 9.36 -4.78 -12.48
C LYS A 66 9.02 -4.45 -11.04
N ARG A 67 9.91 -3.73 -10.36
CA ARG A 67 9.67 -3.19 -9.03
C ARG A 67 8.95 -1.86 -9.17
N VAL A 68 7.68 -1.84 -8.78
CA VAL A 68 6.80 -0.67 -8.91
C VAL A 68 6.70 0.06 -7.57
N LEU A 69 6.85 1.38 -7.60
CA LEU A 69 6.53 2.27 -6.49
C LEU A 69 5.13 2.85 -6.70
N VAL A 70 4.20 2.55 -5.79
CA VAL A 70 2.91 3.24 -5.69
C VAL A 70 3.04 4.34 -4.66
N HIS A 71 2.75 5.59 -5.03
CA HIS A 71 2.83 6.71 -4.09
C HIS A 71 1.60 7.62 -4.16
N CYS A 72 1.42 8.41 -3.10
CA CYS A 72 0.52 9.56 -3.08
C CYS A 72 1.25 10.74 -2.42
N ARG A 73 0.52 11.79 -2.04
CA ARG A 73 1.13 12.99 -1.44
C ARG A 73 1.94 12.69 -0.17
N ASP A 74 1.32 12.05 0.81
CA ASP A 74 1.92 11.73 2.11
C ASP A 74 2.35 10.27 2.25
N GLY A 75 1.85 9.39 1.37
CA GLY A 75 2.14 7.95 1.34
C GLY A 75 1.27 7.10 2.26
N PHE A 76 0.45 7.68 3.14
CA PHE A 76 -0.12 6.94 4.29
C PHE A 76 -1.52 6.39 4.09
N SER A 77 -2.27 6.94 3.14
CA SER A 77 -3.70 6.67 3.00
C SER A 77 -4.05 6.11 1.64
N LEU A 78 -3.96 6.92 0.56
CA LEU A 78 -4.42 6.48 -0.76
C LEU A 78 -3.53 5.40 -1.38
N ALA A 79 -2.21 5.59 -1.37
CA ALA A 79 -1.26 4.61 -1.89
C ALA A 79 -1.40 3.22 -1.22
N PRO A 80 -1.40 3.09 0.13
CA PRO A 80 -1.61 1.78 0.76
C PRO A 80 -3.02 1.24 0.54
N THR A 81 -4.05 2.07 0.42
CA THR A 81 -5.39 1.62 0.01
C THR A 81 -5.37 0.96 -1.37
N CYS A 82 -4.71 1.55 -2.36
CA CYS A 82 -4.61 0.97 -3.70
C CYS A 82 -3.84 -0.36 -3.70
N ILE A 83 -2.76 -0.46 -2.90
CA ILE A 83 -2.02 -1.72 -2.75
C ILE A 83 -2.91 -2.79 -2.10
N ILE A 84 -3.64 -2.47 -1.02
CA ILE A 84 -4.55 -3.42 -0.38
C ILE A 84 -5.64 -3.88 -1.36
N GLN A 85 -6.23 -2.94 -2.12
CA GLN A 85 -7.19 -3.26 -3.18
C GLN A 85 -6.60 -4.23 -4.22
N TYR A 86 -5.38 -3.97 -4.69
CA TYR A 86 -4.69 -4.87 -5.62
C TYR A 86 -4.50 -6.27 -5.04
N LEU A 87 -4.00 -6.38 -3.80
CA LEU A 87 -3.80 -7.66 -3.12
C LEU A 87 -5.13 -8.42 -2.97
N MET A 88 -6.23 -7.72 -2.68
CA MET A 88 -7.55 -8.34 -2.58
C MET A 88 -8.06 -8.84 -3.93
N VAL A 89 -7.94 -8.03 -5.00
CA VAL A 89 -8.51 -8.33 -6.32
C VAL A 89 -7.66 -9.32 -7.10
N LYS A 90 -6.36 -9.05 -7.25
CA LYS A 90 -5.45 -9.81 -8.12
C LYS A 90 -4.78 -10.98 -7.39
N GLN A 91 -4.63 -10.90 -6.07
CA GLN A 91 -4.04 -11.98 -5.26
C GLN A 91 -5.05 -12.71 -4.37
N ASN A 92 -6.35 -12.42 -4.52
CA ASN A 92 -7.45 -13.06 -3.77
C ASN A 92 -7.29 -13.02 -2.23
N MET A 93 -6.55 -12.02 -1.71
CA MET A 93 -6.39 -11.86 -0.26
C MET A 93 -7.69 -11.36 0.38
N ARG A 94 -7.91 -11.69 1.66
CA ARG A 94 -8.94 -11.01 2.47
C ARG A 94 -8.42 -9.65 2.89
N LEU A 95 -9.31 -8.67 3.06
CA LEU A 95 -8.98 -7.32 3.51
C LEU A 95 -8.04 -7.31 4.72
N ILE A 96 -8.36 -8.06 5.78
CA ILE A 96 -7.51 -8.14 6.99
C ILE A 96 -6.12 -8.65 6.64
N ALA A 97 -6.00 -9.74 5.88
CA ALA A 97 -4.71 -10.31 5.54
C ALA A 97 -3.85 -9.34 4.69
N ALA A 98 -4.46 -8.65 3.73
CA ALA A 98 -3.78 -7.65 2.90
C ALA A 98 -3.30 -6.45 3.73
N TYR A 99 -4.15 -5.97 4.65
CA TYR A 99 -3.80 -4.89 5.58
C TYR A 99 -2.67 -5.28 6.54
N GLU A 100 -2.74 -6.47 7.14
CA GLU A 100 -1.71 -6.98 8.06
C GLU A 100 -0.36 -7.14 7.37
N LEU A 101 -0.35 -7.63 6.12
CA LEU A 101 0.86 -7.73 5.31
C LEU A 101 1.53 -6.36 5.13
N LEU A 102 0.73 -5.32 4.87
CA LEU A 102 1.23 -3.96 4.70
C LEU A 102 1.70 -3.38 6.04
N ARG A 103 0.90 -3.53 7.10
CA ARG A 103 1.20 -3.04 8.46
C ARG A 103 2.47 -3.64 9.05
N ALA A 104 2.81 -4.88 8.71
CA ALA A 104 4.03 -5.53 9.19
C ALA A 104 5.33 -4.82 8.74
N LYS A 105 5.26 -3.98 7.69
CA LYS A 105 6.42 -3.34 7.07
C LYS A 105 6.31 -1.82 6.99
N TYR A 106 5.10 -1.28 7.12
CA TYR A 106 4.78 0.11 6.84
C TYR A 106 3.94 0.74 7.96
N PRO A 107 4.24 1.96 8.43
CA PRO A 107 3.40 2.71 9.37
C PRO A 107 2.06 3.14 8.75
N VAL A 108 1.12 2.21 8.58
CA VAL A 108 -0.18 2.47 7.94
C VAL A 108 -1.04 3.46 8.71
N ASN A 109 -1.55 4.50 8.03
CA ASN A 109 -2.58 5.40 8.57
C ASN A 109 -3.63 5.75 7.51
N ILE A 110 -4.53 4.80 7.24
CA ILE A 110 -5.58 4.94 6.22
C ILE A 110 -6.73 5.77 6.78
N ARG A 111 -7.12 6.84 6.08
CA ARG A 111 -8.26 7.70 6.42
C ARG A 111 -9.57 6.94 6.30
N GLU A 112 -10.55 7.26 7.14
CA GLU A 112 -11.86 6.59 7.20
C GLU A 112 -12.56 6.47 5.83
N CYS A 113 -12.53 7.54 5.02
CA CYS A 113 -13.11 7.51 3.67
C CYS A 113 -12.54 6.38 2.79
N HIS A 114 -11.23 6.12 2.87
CA HIS A 114 -10.59 5.04 2.12
C HIS A 114 -10.77 3.67 2.78
N GLN A 115 -10.93 3.62 4.11
CA GLN A 115 -11.31 2.38 4.80
C GLN A 115 -12.67 1.88 4.32
N ASN A 116 -13.64 2.79 4.15
CA ASN A 116 -14.99 2.46 3.67
C ASN A 116 -14.96 1.88 2.25
N VAL A 117 -14.07 2.37 1.38
CA VAL A 117 -13.84 1.79 0.04
C VAL A 117 -13.38 0.34 0.15
N LEU A 118 -12.38 0.05 1.00
CA LEU A 118 -11.86 -1.30 1.20
C LEU A 118 -12.88 -2.27 1.79
N VAL A 119 -13.66 -1.82 2.78
CA VAL A 119 -14.75 -2.63 3.36
C VAL A 119 -15.84 -2.92 2.33
N SER A 120 -16.17 -1.94 1.49
CA SER A 120 -17.17 -2.12 0.42
C SER A 120 -16.66 -3.11 -0.63
N LEU A 121 -15.38 -3.05 -0.98
CA LEU A 121 -14.72 -4.00 -1.88
C LEU A 121 -14.72 -5.44 -1.33
N GLU A 122 -14.39 -5.64 -0.05
CA GLU A 122 -14.42 -6.98 0.58
C GLU A 122 -15.82 -7.60 0.48
N LYS A 123 -16.87 -6.81 0.75
CA LYS A 123 -18.27 -7.26 0.62
C LYS A 123 -18.62 -7.62 -0.82
N ALA A 124 -18.14 -6.86 -1.80
CA ALA A 124 -18.38 -7.11 -3.22
C ALA A 124 -17.66 -8.36 -3.73
N LEU A 125 -16.41 -8.59 -3.30
CA LEU A 125 -15.62 -9.76 -3.71
C LEU A 125 -16.08 -11.05 -3.04
N ARG A 126 -16.73 -10.97 -1.87
CA ARG A 126 -17.13 -12.14 -1.06
C ARG A 126 -18.59 -12.05 -0.60
N PRO A 127 -19.55 -12.06 -1.53
CA PRO A 127 -20.97 -12.02 -1.18
C PRO A 127 -21.33 -13.26 -0.35
N GLY A 128 -21.85 -13.05 0.86
CA GLY A 128 -22.22 -14.12 1.80
C GLY A 128 -21.13 -14.55 2.79
N GLY A 129 -19.93 -13.95 2.73
CA GLY A 129 -18.97 -14.05 3.82
C GLY A 129 -19.48 -13.30 5.05
N ASN A 130 -19.26 -13.86 6.26
CA ASN A 130 -19.47 -13.12 7.51
C ASN A 130 -18.35 -12.07 7.64
N VAL A 131 -18.41 -11.02 6.83
CA VAL A 131 -17.49 -9.89 6.89
C VAL A 131 -17.95 -9.05 8.06
N ASP A 132 -17.30 -9.21 9.22
CA ASP A 132 -17.49 -8.29 10.33
C ASP A 132 -16.72 -6.99 10.03
N PRO A 133 -17.39 -5.88 9.66
CA PRO A 133 -16.71 -4.61 9.39
C PRO A 133 -16.00 -4.08 10.64
N GLU A 134 -16.45 -4.49 11.83
CA GLU A 134 -15.78 -4.15 13.08
C GLU A 134 -14.42 -4.82 13.19
N CYS A 135 -14.22 -6.02 12.62
CA CYS A 135 -12.91 -6.67 12.64
C CYS A 135 -11.83 -5.81 11.95
N PHE A 136 -12.14 -5.17 10.82
CA PHE A 136 -11.20 -4.28 10.14
C PHE A 136 -10.97 -2.97 10.89
N LYS A 137 -12.03 -2.35 11.40
CA LYS A 137 -11.91 -1.15 12.23
C LYS A 137 -11.13 -1.41 13.52
N GLN A 138 -11.34 -2.56 14.15
CA GLN A 138 -10.57 -3.03 15.30
C GLN A 138 -9.11 -3.26 14.93
N ALA A 139 -8.82 -3.88 13.78
CA ALA A 139 -7.46 -4.09 13.32
C ALA A 139 -6.74 -2.74 13.15
N ILE A 140 -7.36 -1.73 12.53
CA ILE A 140 -6.78 -0.39 12.37
C ILE A 140 -6.59 0.33 13.71
N SER A 141 -7.50 0.14 14.67
CA SER A 141 -7.43 0.79 15.98
C SER A 141 -6.31 0.26 16.89
N ARG A 142 -5.70 -0.88 16.55
CA ARG A 142 -4.60 -1.46 17.35
C ARG A 142 -3.35 -0.59 17.22
N LYS A 143 -2.89 -0.04 18.35
CA LYS A 143 -1.63 0.69 18.43
C LYS A 143 -0.46 -0.25 18.12
N VAL A 144 0.46 0.21 17.29
CA VAL A 144 1.70 -0.50 16.97
C VAL A 144 2.67 -0.34 18.15
N ALA A 145 3.14 -1.44 18.72
CA ALA A 145 4.32 -1.43 19.57
C ALA A 145 5.54 -1.54 18.65
N TRP A 146 6.22 -0.43 18.41
CA TRP A 146 7.51 -0.43 17.73
C TRP A 146 8.55 -0.96 18.74
N THR A 147 9.12 -2.13 18.47
CA THR A 147 10.28 -2.69 19.21
C THR A 147 11.55 -2.46 18.43
#